data_AF-A0A6L4YRI9-F1
#
_entry.id   AF-A0A6L4YRI9-F1
#
_cell.length_a   1.000
_cell.length_b   1.000
_cell.length_c   1.000
_cell.angle_alpha   90.00
_cell.angle_beta   90.00
_cell.angle_gamma   90.00
#
_symmetry.space_group_name_H-M   'P 1'
#
loop_
_entity.id
_entity.type
_entity.pdbx_description
1 polymer ?
#
loop_
_entity_poly.entity_id
_entity_poly.type
_entity_poly.pdbx_seq_one_letter_code
_entity_poly.pdbx_strand_id
1 'polypeptide(L)'
;MSGQKSTKIETDKRTRAVQEWMMQGHSSSDIVRQCTAQWNITGRQAYKYIRKAYEAFREQAENDIEARKQFHIQSRLKLFRDLQDKKSSKPAGTALAILQDIAKLEGLYVEKTEIVFDDKQRIKSL
;
A
#
# COMPACT_ATOMS: atom_id res chain seq x y z
N MET A 1 22.83 -31.55 4.15
CA MET A 1 23.53 -30.33 3.72
C MET A 1 23.29 -29.23 4.76
N SER A 2 24.23 -29.02 5.68
CA SER A 2 24.18 -27.93 6.66
C SER A 2 24.36 -26.59 5.92
N GLY A 3 23.23 -25.94 5.61
CA GLY A 3 23.21 -24.72 4.81
C GLY A 3 23.85 -23.56 5.56
N GLN A 4 24.96 -23.06 5.03
CA GLN A 4 25.54 -21.79 5.44
C GLN A 4 24.48 -20.70 5.30
N LYS A 5 24.14 -20.01 6.39
CA LYS A 5 23.12 -18.95 6.39
C LYS A 5 23.62 -17.83 5.48
N SER A 6 22.83 -17.45 4.49
CA SER A 6 23.12 -16.28 3.67
C SER A 6 23.22 -15.05 4.56
N THR A 7 24.18 -14.17 4.28
CA THR A 7 24.29 -12.89 4.98
C THR A 7 23.09 -12.01 4.64
N LYS A 8 22.82 -10.98 5.47
CA LYS A 8 21.74 -10.01 5.19
C LYS A 8 21.92 -9.39 3.81
N ILE A 9 23.14 -8.94 3.50
CA ILE A 9 23.50 -8.33 2.21
C ILE A 9 23.20 -9.28 1.04
N GLU A 10 23.57 -10.55 1.16
CA GLU A 10 23.32 -11.53 0.10
C GLU A 10 21.81 -11.80 -0.10
N THR A 11 21.07 -11.86 1.01
CA THR A 11 19.61 -12.01 0.99
C THR A 11 18.95 -10.84 0.27
N ASP A 12 19.41 -9.63 0.52
CA ASP A 12 18.87 -8.41 -0.10
C ASP A 12 19.18 -8.37 -1.60
N LYS A 13 20.42 -8.74 -2.00
CA LYS A 13 20.81 -8.87 -3.41
C LYS A 13 19.92 -9.89 -4.16
N ARG A 14 19.70 -11.06 -3.57
CA ARG A 14 18.84 -12.10 -4.18
C ARG A 14 17.38 -11.66 -4.28
N THR A 15 16.88 -10.97 -3.26
CA THR A 15 15.51 -10.42 -3.28
C THR A 15 15.36 -9.39 -4.40
N ARG A 16 16.36 -8.52 -4.62
CA ARG A 16 16.37 -7.56 -5.72
C ARG A 16 16.40 -8.21 -7.10
N ALA A 17 17.23 -9.24 -7.29
CA ALA A 17 17.24 -10.01 -8.54
C ALA A 17 15.87 -10.65 -8.82
N VAL A 18 15.22 -11.19 -7.78
CA VAL A 18 13.86 -11.74 -7.90
C VAL A 18 12.84 -10.65 -8.26
N GLN A 19 12.95 -9.44 -7.70
CA GLN A 19 12.11 -8.30 -8.11
C GLN A 19 12.30 -7.95 -9.58
N GLU A 20 13.53 -7.95 -10.09
CA GLU A 20 13.83 -7.71 -11.50
C GLU A 20 13.17 -8.76 -12.39
N TRP A 21 13.24 -10.04 -12.03
CA TRP A 21 12.55 -11.11 -12.77
C TRP A 21 11.04 -10.97 -12.71
N MET A 22 10.46 -10.56 -11.58
CA MET A 22 9.04 -10.27 -11.49
C MET A 22 8.63 -9.13 -12.42
N MET A 23 9.40 -8.04 -12.48
CA MET A 23 9.13 -6.90 -13.37
C MET A 23 9.26 -7.26 -14.85
N GLN A 24 10.14 -8.21 -15.17
CA GLN A 24 10.29 -8.77 -16.52
C GLN A 24 9.18 -9.77 -16.89
N GLY A 25 8.27 -10.09 -15.96
CA GLY A 25 7.13 -10.97 -16.22
C GLY A 25 7.41 -12.47 -16.11
N HIS A 26 8.51 -12.88 -15.45
CA HIS A 26 8.79 -14.30 -15.23
C HIS A 26 7.75 -14.94 -14.30
N SER A 27 7.35 -16.18 -14.60
CA SER A 27 6.43 -16.93 -13.74
C SER A 27 7.11 -17.31 -12.41
N SER A 28 6.31 -17.54 -11.35
CA SER A 28 6.88 -17.98 -10.06
C SER A 28 7.62 -19.32 -10.18
N SER A 29 7.18 -20.23 -11.05
CA SER A 29 7.87 -21.48 -11.34
C SER A 29 9.24 -21.26 -11.99
N ASP A 30 9.34 -20.31 -12.92
CA ASP A 30 10.61 -19.99 -13.60
C ASP A 30 11.58 -19.32 -12.64
N ILE A 31 11.08 -18.39 -11.84
CA ILE A 31 11.87 -17.73 -10.78
C ILE A 31 12.40 -18.78 -9.80
N VAL A 32 11.58 -19.74 -9.35
CA VAL A 32 12.03 -20.82 -8.47
C VAL A 32 13.12 -21.65 -9.14
N ARG A 33 12.94 -22.01 -10.42
CA ARG A 33 13.94 -22.76 -11.18
C ARG A 33 15.26 -21.98 -11.28
N GLN A 34 15.22 -20.70 -11.63
CA GLN A 34 16.39 -19.83 -11.71
C GLN A 34 17.09 -19.69 -10.35
N CYS A 35 16.34 -19.46 -9.27
CA CYS A 35 16.86 -19.41 -7.91
C CYS A 35 17.60 -20.70 -7.52
N THR A 36 16.98 -21.86 -7.79
CA THR A 36 17.57 -23.16 -7.46
C THR A 36 18.84 -23.44 -8.28
N ALA A 37 18.85 -23.07 -9.56
CA ALA A 37 19.99 -23.27 -10.46
C ALA A 37 21.15 -22.32 -10.15
N GLN A 38 20.86 -21.04 -9.91
CA GLN A 38 21.89 -20.01 -9.75
C GLN A 38 22.50 -19.98 -8.34
N TRP A 39 21.71 -20.27 -7.31
CA TRP A 39 22.13 -20.12 -5.91
C TRP A 39 22.17 -21.43 -5.12
N ASN A 40 21.87 -22.56 -5.77
CA ASN A 40 21.85 -23.89 -5.17
C ASN A 40 21.01 -23.95 -3.86
N ILE A 41 19.85 -23.29 -3.88
CA ILE A 41 18.93 -23.25 -2.75
C ILE A 41 17.73 -24.16 -2.96
N THR A 42 17.02 -24.47 -1.88
CA THR A 42 15.76 -25.23 -1.97
C THR A 42 14.65 -24.37 -2.57
N GLY A 43 13.66 -25.00 -3.22
CA GLY A 43 12.47 -24.29 -3.71
C GLY A 43 11.73 -23.51 -2.62
N ARG A 44 11.70 -24.04 -1.38
CA ARG A 44 11.15 -23.33 -0.21
C ARG A 44 11.87 -22.01 0.07
N GLN A 45 13.19 -21.96 -0.08
CA GLN A 45 13.95 -20.71 0.06
C GLN A 45 13.68 -19.75 -1.10
N ALA A 46 13.57 -20.26 -2.33
CA ALA A 46 13.17 -19.44 -3.48
C ALA A 46 11.80 -18.77 -3.27
N TYR A 47 10.80 -19.50 -2.79
CA TYR A 47 9.49 -18.94 -2.43
C TYR A 47 9.57 -17.88 -1.34
N LYS A 48 10.50 -17.98 -0.39
CA LYS A 48 10.72 -16.92 0.60
C LYS A 48 11.24 -15.63 -0.06
N TYR A 49 12.13 -15.72 -1.05
CA TYR A 49 12.59 -14.53 -1.78
C TYR A 49 11.47 -13.92 -2.62
N ILE A 50 10.65 -14.75 -3.28
CA ILE A 50 9.45 -14.31 -4.00
C ILE A 50 8.52 -13.54 -3.06
N ARG A 51 8.20 -14.11 -1.89
CA ARG A 51 7.34 -13.45 -0.90
C ARG A 51 7.93 -12.11 -0.44
N LYS A 52 9.22 -12.07 -0.12
CA LYS A 52 9.90 -10.82 0.27
C LYS A 52 9.88 -9.76 -0.82
N ALA A 53 10.03 -10.17 -2.09
CA ALA A 53 9.96 -9.27 -3.22
C ALA A 53 8.56 -8.65 -3.36
N TYR A 54 7.49 -9.44 -3.20
CA TYR A 54 6.12 -8.94 -3.17
C TYR A 54 5.86 -8.00 -2.00
N GLU A 55 6.30 -8.37 -0.79
CA GLU A 55 6.17 -7.53 0.41
C GLU A 55 6.87 -6.17 0.21
N ALA A 56 8.07 -6.17 -0.37
CA ALA A 56 8.80 -4.95 -0.68
C ALA A 56 8.09 -4.06 -1.73
N PHE A 57 7.49 -4.65 -2.78
CA PHE A 57 6.67 -3.88 -3.73
C PHE A 57 5.45 -3.25 -3.07
N ARG A 58 4.79 -4.01 -2.18
CA ARG A 58 3.63 -3.51 -1.44
C ARG A 58 4.02 -2.37 -0.51
N GLU A 59 5.09 -2.51 0.25
CA GLU A 59 5.59 -1.47 1.14
C GLU A 59 5.96 -0.20 0.37
N GLN A 60 6.64 -0.35 -0.78
CA GLN A 60 6.94 0.76 -1.67
C GLN A 60 5.66 1.49 -2.15
N ALA A 61 4.62 0.73 -2.52
CA ALA A 61 3.34 1.28 -2.97
C ALA A 61 2.56 1.97 -1.83
N GLU A 62 2.55 1.38 -0.63
CA GLU A 62 1.93 1.99 0.56
C GLU A 62 2.64 3.31 0.94
N ASN A 63 3.97 3.34 0.90
CA ASN A 63 4.76 4.55 1.12
C ASN A 63 4.45 5.64 0.09
N ASP A 64 4.25 5.27 -1.18
CA ASP A 64 3.86 6.21 -2.24
C ASP A 64 2.43 6.77 -2.04
N ILE A 65 1.50 5.95 -1.56
CA ILE A 65 0.15 6.41 -1.19
C ILE A 65 0.25 7.41 -0.04
N GLU A 66 1.03 7.11 1.00
CA GLU A 66 1.20 8.00 2.14
C GLU A 66 1.86 9.32 1.74
N ALA A 67 2.91 9.28 0.91
CA ALA A 67 3.54 10.47 0.37
C ALA A 67 2.54 11.36 -0.41
N ARG A 68 1.68 10.75 -1.24
CA ARG A 68 0.60 11.44 -1.96
C ARG A 68 -0.42 12.04 -1.01
N LYS A 69 -0.85 11.33 0.03
CA LYS A 69 -1.74 11.87 1.07
C LYS A 69 -1.14 13.10 1.74
N GLN A 70 0.13 13.02 2.16
CA GLN A 70 0.82 14.12 2.81
C GLN A 70 0.92 15.35 1.89
N PHE A 71 1.26 15.16 0.61
CA PHE A 71 1.26 16.26 -0.37
C PHE A 71 -0.12 16.95 -0.47
N HIS A 72 -1.19 16.18 -0.50
CA HIS A 72 -2.56 16.69 -0.56
C HIS A 72 -3.00 17.41 0.72
N ILE A 73 -2.58 16.94 1.89
CA ILE A 73 -2.82 17.61 3.18
C ILE A 73 -2.09 18.95 3.21
N GLN A 74 -0.79 18.99 2.88
CA GLN A 74 0.00 20.22 2.89
C GLN A 74 -0.54 21.26 1.90
N SER A 75 -0.95 20.83 0.71
CA SER A 75 -1.58 21.71 -0.29
C SER A 75 -2.87 22.36 0.26
N ARG A 76 -3.69 21.60 0.98
CA ARG A 76 -4.93 22.08 1.61
C ARG A 76 -4.67 23.00 2.79
N LEU A 77 -3.68 22.70 3.63
CA LEU A 77 -3.25 23.59 4.72
C LEU A 77 -2.75 24.94 4.18
N LYS A 78 -2.04 24.92 3.05
CA LYS A 78 -1.65 26.16 2.37
C LYS A 78 -2.87 26.97 1.92
N LEU A 79 -3.83 26.33 1.25
CA LEU A 79 -5.08 26.99 0.83
C LEU A 79 -5.84 27.57 2.03
N PHE A 80 -5.85 26.87 3.16
CA PHE A 80 -6.46 27.37 4.40
C PHE A 80 -5.78 28.64 4.92
N ARG A 81 -4.44 28.69 4.93
CA ARG A 81 -3.69 29.91 5.32
C ARG A 81 -3.95 31.06 4.36
N ASP A 82 -3.89 30.81 3.04
CA ASP A 82 -4.14 31.81 2.01
C ASP A 82 -5.57 32.38 2.08
N LEU A 83 -6.53 31.59 2.57
CA LEU A 83 -7.91 32.02 2.83
C LEU A 83 -8.04 32.91 4.07
N GLN A 84 -7.21 32.71 5.10
CA GLN A 84 -7.19 33.55 6.29
C GLN A 84 -6.62 34.94 5.99
N ASP A 85 -5.61 35.02 5.12
CA ASP A 85 -4.97 36.28 4.74
C ASP A 85 -5.86 37.16 3.85
N LYS A 86 -6.80 36.56 3.11
CA LYS A 86 -7.75 37.28 2.27
C LYS A 86 -8.96 37.70 3.10
N LYS A 87 -9.26 39.00 3.16
CA LYS A 87 -10.54 39.57 3.62
C LYS A 87 -11.69 39.20 2.66
N SER A 88 -11.91 37.91 2.44
CA SER A 88 -12.99 37.38 1.61
C SER A 88 -14.32 37.46 2.36
N SER A 89 -15.43 37.60 1.65
CA SER A 89 -16.78 37.75 2.23
C SER A 89 -17.41 36.43 2.71
N LYS A 90 -16.83 35.27 2.33
CA LYS A 90 -17.27 33.94 2.81
C LYS A 90 -16.10 32.99 3.13
N PRO A 91 -15.23 33.32 4.11
CA PRO A 91 -14.04 32.53 4.41
C PRO A 91 -14.37 31.25 5.21
N ALA A 92 -15.40 31.28 6.06
CA ALA A 92 -15.69 30.20 7.01
C ALA A 92 -16.17 28.90 6.35
N GLY A 93 -17.05 28.97 5.34
CA GLY A 93 -17.58 27.78 4.66
C GLY A 93 -16.51 27.03 3.86
N THR A 94 -15.66 27.77 3.13
CA THR A 94 -14.55 27.20 2.38
C THR A 94 -13.47 26.62 3.30
N ALA A 95 -13.19 27.31 4.42
CA ALA A 95 -12.28 26.82 5.45
C ALA A 95 -12.76 25.50 6.07
N LEU A 96 -14.06 25.40 6.38
CA LEU A 96 -14.67 24.16 6.90
C LEU A 96 -14.58 23.00 5.89
N ALA A 97 -14.85 23.26 4.61
CA ALA A 97 -14.73 22.26 3.55
C ALA A 97 -13.30 21.72 3.42
N ILE A 98 -12.29 22.59 3.50
CA ILE A 98 -10.87 22.20 3.48
C ILE A 98 -10.51 21.31 4.68
N LEU A 99 -10.98 21.67 5.88
CA LEU A 99 -10.74 20.87 7.08
C LEU A 99 -11.44 19.50 7.02
N GLN A 100 -12.65 19.43 6.48
CA GLN A 100 -13.36 18.17 6.25
C GLN A 100 -12.63 17.28 5.24
N ASP A 101 -12.09 17.87 4.17
CA ASP A 101 -11.27 17.15 3.19
C ASP A 101 -10.00 16.57 3.80
N ILE A 102 -9.31 17.32 4.66
CA ILE A 102 -8.14 16.83 5.40
C ILE A 102 -8.54 15.66 6.30
N ALA A 103 -9.62 15.81 7.08
CA ALA A 103 -10.12 14.76 7.97
C ALA A 103 -10.50 13.47 7.22
N LYS A 104 -11.04 13.59 5.99
CA LYS A 104 -11.30 12.44 5.11
C LYS A 104 -10.01 11.76 4.66
N LEU A 105 -8.99 12.52 4.26
CA LEU A 105 -7.68 11.98 3.85
C LEU A 105 -6.94 11.30 4.99
N GLU A 106 -7.10 11.80 6.22
CA GLU A 106 -6.57 11.21 7.45
C GLU A 106 -7.37 9.99 7.93
N GLY A 107 -8.53 9.71 7.31
CA GLY A 107 -9.41 8.60 7.70
C GLY A 107 -10.17 8.83 9.01
N LEU A 108 -10.24 10.08 9.49
CA LEU A 108 -10.97 10.46 10.70
C LEU A 108 -12.48 10.57 10.48
N TYR A 109 -12.93 10.55 9.22
CA TYR A 109 -14.34 10.61 8.86
C TYR A 109 -14.91 9.21 8.68
N VAL A 110 -15.91 8.84 9.49
CA VAL A 110 -16.69 7.60 9.31
C VAL A 110 -17.85 7.93 8.39
N GLU A 111 -17.84 7.40 7.16
CA GLU A 111 -19.01 7.46 6.29
C GLU A 111 -20.16 6.70 6.95
N LYS A 112 -21.30 7.36 7.10
CA LYS A 112 -22.52 6.71 7.59
C LYS A 112 -23.04 5.80 6.49
N THR A 113 -22.83 4.49 6.62
CA THR A 113 -23.47 3.51 5.76
C THR A 113 -24.87 3.21 6.31
N GLU A 114 -25.91 3.53 5.55
CA GLU A 114 -27.27 3.10 5.87
C GLU A 114 -27.41 1.62 5.50
N ILE A 115 -27.67 0.78 6.50
CA ILE A 115 -27.99 -0.64 6.26
C ILE A 115 -29.46 -0.69 5.85
N VAL A 116 -29.72 -0.87 4.56
CA VAL A 116 -31.06 -1.15 4.06
C VAL A 116 -31.36 -2.63 4.29
N PHE A 117 -32.13 -2.95 5.32
CA PHE A 117 -32.66 -4.29 5.55
C PHE A 117 -33.88 -4.49 4.62
N ASP A 118 -33.75 -5.32 3.58
CA ASP A 118 -34.89 -5.77 2.78
C ASP A 118 -35.55 -6.97 3.47
N ASP A 119 -36.72 -6.73 4.07
CA ASP A 119 -37.45 -7.66 4.96
C ASP A 119 -38.08 -8.87 4.25
N LYS A 120 -37.69 -9.16 3.00
CA LYS A 120 -38.34 -10.20 2.16
C LYS A 120 -37.69 -11.58 2.19
N GLN A 121 -36.67 -11.82 3.01
CA GLN A 121 -36.10 -13.17 3.20
C GLN A 121 -36.29 -13.67 4.64
N ARG A 122 -37.56 -13.82 5.04
CA ARG A 122 -37.90 -14.78 6.11
C ARG A 122 -37.66 -16.19 5.56
N ILE A 123 -36.49 -16.72 5.89
CA ILE A 123 -36.12 -18.12 5.77
C ILE A 123 -37.24 -18.96 6.42
N LYS A 124 -37.88 -19.82 5.63
CA LYS A 124 -38.55 -21.02 6.15
C LYS A 124 -37.46 -21.85 6.83
N SER A 125 -37.34 -21.72 8.14
CA SER A 125 -36.58 -22.66 8.97
C SER A 125 -37.56 -23.60 9.67
N LEU A 126 -37.45 -24.88 9.29
CA LEU A 126 -37.90 -26.11 9.96
C LEU A 126 -39.42 -26.28 10.19
#